data_AF-A0A553SLH0-F1
#
_entry.id   AF-A0A553SLH0-F1
#
_cell.length_a   1.000
_cell.length_b   1.000
_cell.length_c   1.000
_cell.angle_alpha   90.00
_cell.angle_beta   90.00
_cell.angle_gamma   90.00
#
_symmetry.space_group_name_H-M   'P 1'
#
loop_
_entity.id
_entity.type
_entity.pdbx_description
1 polymer ?
#
loop_
_entity_poly.entity_id
_entity_poly.type
_entity_poly.pdbx_seq_one_letter_code
_entity_poly.pdbx_strand_id
1 'polypeptide(L)'
;MQKQGDSYPFQEAGMYNLLSDYYKYTNPDLHIYYYQKHLEVLRKALPQNSITTDLDRQTEYGKLRFIHTAAQKPIVDIYINGVKLFKEVSFKSVTNDMTLPVGRYQVDIYETGAMVDSLCSQKILVESNIFHTITFLESANNYLKLYTYQEDPFVHPSETKLRIIHLHPKMYALNIAVQKGDVVFPNLHLKAATSYLGLYPMTVYLEAKDAETNSKLASFPPLTLKENKAYSALILEGTSADVSAEILLISI
;
A
#
# COMPACT_ATOMS: atom_id res chain seq x y z
N MET A 1 50.41 -1.91 41.90
CA MET A 1 49.47 -0.79 41.67
C MET A 1 49.36 -0.55 40.18
N GLN A 2 48.32 -1.09 39.55
CA GLN A 2 48.04 -0.91 38.12
C GLN A 2 46.70 -0.16 38.05
N LYS A 3 46.74 1.11 37.62
CA LYS A 3 45.54 1.95 37.53
C LYS A 3 44.71 1.51 36.33
N GLN A 4 43.48 1.07 36.59
CA GLN A 4 42.37 1.05 35.62
C GLN A 4 42.14 2.47 35.11
N GLY A 5 42.27 2.65 33.80
CA GLY A 5 41.82 3.85 33.08
C GLY A 5 40.61 3.46 32.24
N ASP A 6 39.41 3.56 32.82
CA ASP A 6 38.17 3.38 32.07
C ASP A 6 37.97 4.62 31.17
N SER A 7 38.36 4.52 29.90
CA SER A 7 38.02 5.52 28.87
C SER A 7 36.52 5.45 28.61
N TYR A 8 35.79 6.55 28.82
CA TYR A 8 34.37 6.65 28.48
C TYR A 8 34.22 6.80 26.96
N PRO A 9 33.77 5.77 26.23
CA PRO A 9 33.88 5.74 24.78
C PRO A 9 33.04 6.84 24.08
N PHE A 10 31.96 7.31 24.70
CA PHE A 10 31.19 8.44 24.18
C PHE A 10 31.89 9.79 24.33
N GLN A 11 32.71 9.97 25.37
CA GLN A 11 33.51 11.18 25.54
C GLN A 11 34.64 11.23 24.49
N GLU A 12 35.27 10.08 24.23
CA GLU A 12 36.30 9.94 23.20
C GLU A 12 35.74 10.17 21.79
N ALA A 13 34.55 9.63 21.48
CA ALA A 13 33.85 9.93 20.23
C ALA A 13 33.52 11.43 20.10
N GLY A 14 33.06 12.08 21.18
CA GLY A 14 32.77 13.51 21.19
C GLY A 14 34.00 14.38 20.91
N MET A 15 35.16 14.00 21.45
CA MET A 15 36.44 14.68 21.19
C MET A 15 36.82 14.60 19.70
N TYR A 16 36.73 13.42 19.09
CA TYR A 16 37.04 13.26 17.67
C TYR A 16 36.06 14.00 16.76
N ASN A 17 34.78 14.09 17.13
CA ASN A 17 33.81 14.90 16.40
C ASN A 17 34.19 16.39 16.42
N LEU A 18 34.55 16.92 17.60
CA LEU A 18 34.97 18.32 17.74
C LEU A 18 36.22 18.62 16.90
N LEU A 19 37.20 17.71 16.89
CA LEU A 19 38.40 17.84 16.06
C LEU A 19 38.06 17.79 14.57
N SER A 20 37.15 16.90 14.16
CA SER A 20 36.68 16.84 12.77
C SER A 20 36.02 18.15 12.35
N ASP A 21 35.12 18.71 13.17
CA ASP A 21 34.44 19.98 12.89
C ASP A 21 35.43 21.15 12.82
N TYR A 22 36.44 21.17 13.70
CA TYR A 22 37.50 22.17 13.68
C TYR A 22 38.26 22.19 12.34
N TYR A 23 38.56 21.01 11.78
CA TYR A 23 39.32 20.91 10.53
C TYR A 23 38.46 20.97 9.26
N LYS A 24 37.12 20.98 9.39
CA LYS A 24 36.14 20.84 8.28
C LYS A 24 36.37 21.77 7.09
N TYR A 25 36.82 23.00 7.34
CA TYR A 25 37.05 24.00 6.29
C TYR A 25 38.51 24.44 6.16
N THR A 26 39.41 23.88 6.98
CA THR A 26 40.82 24.30 7.06
C THR A 26 41.77 23.22 6.56
N ASN A 27 41.46 21.94 6.79
CA ASN A 27 42.26 20.83 6.34
C ASN A 27 41.36 19.60 6.07
N PRO A 28 41.00 19.34 4.80
CA PRO A 28 40.12 18.23 4.44
C PRO A 28 40.65 16.85 4.86
N ASP A 29 41.96 16.62 4.77
CA ASP A 29 42.57 15.33 5.13
C ASP A 29 42.44 15.05 6.63
N LEU A 30 42.67 16.07 7.47
CA LEU A 30 42.50 15.96 8.91
C LEU A 30 41.02 15.87 9.31
N HIS A 31 40.13 16.61 8.63
CA HIS A 31 38.70 16.47 8.82
C HIS A 31 38.24 15.02 8.62
N ILE A 32 38.63 14.42 7.50
CA ILE A 32 38.31 13.02 7.16
C ILE A 32 38.93 12.07 8.19
N TYR A 33 40.20 12.26 8.55
CA TYR A 33 40.90 11.43 9.53
C TYR A 33 40.19 11.40 10.90
N TYR A 34 39.86 12.57 11.46
CA TYR A 34 39.20 12.64 12.76
C TYR A 34 37.73 12.19 12.70
N TYR A 35 37.06 12.41 11.57
CA TYR A 35 35.72 11.87 11.35
C TYR A 35 35.73 10.33 11.34
N GLN A 36 36.71 9.71 10.68
CA GLN A 36 36.88 8.26 10.69
C GLN A 36 37.14 7.74 12.10
N LYS A 37 37.99 8.42 12.90
CA LYS A 37 38.23 8.07 14.30
C LYS A 37 36.98 8.17 15.16
N HIS A 38 36.18 9.22 14.97
CA HIS A 38 34.87 9.37 15.62
C HIS A 38 33.96 8.17 15.32
N LEU A 39 33.85 7.77 14.05
CA LEU A 39 33.04 6.63 13.64
C LEU A 39 33.58 5.29 14.18
N GLU A 40 34.89 5.08 14.21
CA GLU A 40 35.51 3.88 14.78
C GLU A 40 35.14 3.71 16.26
N VAL A 41 35.20 4.80 17.04
CA VAL A 41 34.87 4.76 18.47
C VAL A 41 33.38 4.52 18.67
N LEU A 42 32.51 5.18 17.90
CA LEU A 42 31.06 4.92 17.96
C LEU A 42 30.73 3.46 17.64
N ARG A 43 31.36 2.87 16.61
CA ARG A 43 31.14 1.45 16.24
C ARG A 43 31.57 0.47 17.32
N LYS A 44 32.57 0.82 18.14
CA LYS A 44 33.00 0.02 19.29
C LYS A 44 32.10 0.23 20.52
N ALA A 45 31.59 1.44 20.70
CA ALA A 45 30.77 1.84 21.85
C ALA A 45 29.31 1.39 21.72
N LEU A 46 28.81 1.34 20.49
CA LEU A 46 27.44 0.98 20.17
C LEU A 46 27.35 -0.52 19.87
N PRO A 47 26.40 -1.27 20.47
CA PRO A 47 26.17 -2.66 20.10
C PRO A 47 25.78 -2.74 18.61
N GLN A 48 26.27 -3.75 17.89
CA GLN A 48 26.10 -3.96 16.43
C GLN A 48 24.63 -3.88 15.94
N ASN A 49 23.64 -3.94 16.83
CA ASN A 49 22.20 -3.84 16.52
C ASN A 49 21.61 -2.41 16.61
N SER A 50 22.42 -1.37 16.87
CA SER A 50 21.92 0.01 17.02
C SER A 50 22.03 0.86 15.74
N ILE A 51 22.56 0.28 14.67
CA ILE A 51 22.39 0.79 13.31
C ILE A 51 21.52 -0.23 12.59
N THR A 52 20.20 -0.13 12.75
CA THR A 52 19.30 -0.85 11.84
C THR A 52 19.53 -0.29 10.46
N THR A 53 19.93 -1.13 9.52
CA THR A 53 20.01 -0.72 8.12
C THR A 53 18.59 -0.39 7.65
N ASP A 54 18.41 0.45 6.62
CA ASP A 54 17.06 0.69 6.07
C ASP A 54 16.38 -0.63 5.61
N LEU A 55 17.19 -1.67 5.35
CA LEU A 55 16.76 -3.04 5.08
C LEU A 55 16.12 -3.73 6.30
N ASP A 56 16.63 -3.47 7.52
CA ASP A 56 16.05 -3.98 8.78
C ASP A 56 14.82 -3.17 9.20
N ARG A 57 14.74 -1.88 8.86
CA ARG A 57 13.48 -1.14 8.99
C ARG A 57 12.40 -1.72 8.09
N GLN A 58 12.74 -2.10 6.87
CA GLN A 58 11.79 -2.73 5.96
C GLN A 58 11.16 -4.01 6.53
N THR A 59 11.92 -4.80 7.31
CA THR A 59 11.37 -6.01 7.95
C THR A 59 10.40 -5.73 9.10
N GLU A 60 10.32 -4.50 9.60
CA GLU A 60 9.46 -4.11 10.73
C GLU A 60 8.19 -3.35 10.32
N TYR A 61 8.02 -2.96 9.06
CA TYR A 61 6.89 -2.15 8.61
C TYR A 61 6.20 -2.75 7.39
N GLY A 62 4.90 -2.47 7.27
CA GLY A 62 4.11 -2.67 6.07
C GLY A 62 3.53 -1.35 5.59
N LYS A 63 3.14 -1.32 4.32
CA LYS A 63 2.48 -0.17 3.71
C LYS A 63 1.01 -0.49 3.54
N LEU A 64 0.11 0.47 3.71
CA LEU A 64 -1.31 0.28 3.45
C LEU A 64 -1.96 1.52 2.85
N ARG A 65 -3.09 1.31 2.17
CA ARG A 65 -4.02 2.36 1.75
C ARG A 65 -5.44 1.83 1.80
N PHE A 66 -6.41 2.75 1.84
CA PHE A 66 -7.83 2.41 1.79
C PHE A 66 -8.45 2.88 0.48
N ILE A 67 -9.43 2.12 -0.01
CA ILE A 67 -10.27 2.48 -1.14
C ILE A 67 -11.73 2.26 -0.77
N HIS A 68 -12.53 3.32 -0.93
CA HIS A 68 -13.96 3.22 -0.71
C HIS A 68 -14.66 2.58 -1.91
N THR A 69 -15.04 1.31 -1.76
CA THR A 69 -15.62 0.51 -2.85
C THR A 69 -17.11 0.23 -2.69
N ALA A 70 -17.75 0.71 -1.63
CA ALA A 70 -19.20 0.57 -1.44
C ALA A 70 -19.99 1.73 -2.09
N ALA A 71 -20.64 1.51 -3.23
CA ALA A 71 -21.32 2.58 -3.97
C ALA A 71 -22.51 3.21 -3.22
N GLN A 72 -23.22 2.42 -2.42
CA GLN A 72 -24.45 2.82 -1.72
C GLN A 72 -24.20 3.30 -0.27
N LYS A 73 -22.95 3.55 0.11
CA LYS A 73 -22.59 4.01 1.46
C LYS A 73 -22.22 5.50 1.46
N PRO A 74 -22.47 6.20 2.58
CA PRO A 74 -22.14 7.61 2.70
C PRO A 74 -20.63 7.83 2.68
N ILE A 75 -20.22 9.10 2.63
CA ILE A 75 -18.83 9.49 2.84
C ILE A 75 -18.42 9.09 4.26
N VAL A 76 -17.22 8.53 4.42
CA VAL A 76 -16.77 7.97 5.71
C VAL A 76 -15.47 8.57 6.23
N ASP A 77 -15.31 8.52 7.54
CA ASP A 77 -14.06 8.74 8.25
C ASP A 77 -13.48 7.38 8.69
N ILE A 78 -12.17 7.19 8.51
CA ILE A 78 -11.45 5.95 8.83
C ILE A 78 -10.54 6.18 10.03
N TYR A 79 -10.69 5.32 11.03
CA TYR A 79 -9.93 5.33 12.26
C TYR A 79 -9.08 4.07 12.37
N ILE A 80 -7.87 4.21 12.89
CA ILE A 80 -7.00 3.09 13.21
C ILE A 80 -6.60 3.19 14.68
N ASN A 81 -6.88 2.14 15.45
CA ASN A 81 -6.69 2.10 16.90
C ASN A 81 -7.30 3.34 17.61
N GLY A 82 -8.48 3.78 17.17
CA GLY A 82 -9.19 4.93 17.73
C GLY A 82 -8.70 6.30 17.26
N VAL A 83 -7.65 6.39 16.44
CA VAL A 83 -7.16 7.65 15.87
C VAL A 83 -7.74 7.85 14.48
N LYS A 84 -8.40 8.99 14.22
CA LYS A 84 -8.89 9.36 12.88
C LYS A 84 -7.70 9.69 11.98
N LEU A 85 -7.52 8.92 10.91
CA LEU A 85 -6.40 9.11 9.98
C LEU A 85 -6.84 9.59 8.60
N PHE A 86 -8.01 9.17 8.13
CA PHE A 86 -8.57 9.61 6.87
C PHE A 86 -9.98 10.18 7.10
N LYS A 87 -10.23 11.37 6.56
CA LYS A 87 -11.48 12.10 6.69
C LYS A 87 -12.14 12.22 5.32
N GLU A 88 -13.47 12.23 5.29
CA GLU A 88 -14.24 12.54 4.08
C GLU A 88 -13.88 11.62 2.89
N VAL A 89 -13.63 10.34 3.18
CA VAL A 89 -13.33 9.34 2.14
C VAL A 89 -14.63 9.02 1.42
N SER A 90 -14.76 9.50 0.18
CA SER A 90 -15.95 9.27 -0.66
C SER A 90 -15.80 8.03 -1.54
N PHE A 91 -16.88 7.53 -2.15
CA PHE A 91 -16.82 6.39 -3.08
C PHE A 91 -15.79 6.59 -4.20
N LYS A 92 -15.02 5.55 -4.51
CA LYS A 92 -13.85 5.52 -5.43
C LYS A 92 -12.63 6.34 -4.99
N SER A 93 -12.67 7.01 -3.85
CA SER A 93 -11.49 7.68 -3.29
C SER A 93 -10.43 6.66 -2.92
N VAL A 94 -9.18 6.95 -3.27
CA VAL A 94 -7.99 6.23 -2.82
C VAL A 94 -7.29 7.13 -1.81
N THR A 95 -7.07 6.62 -0.60
CA THR A 95 -6.33 7.39 0.41
C THR A 95 -4.85 7.47 0.06
N ASN A 96 -4.16 8.42 0.67
CA ASN A 96 -2.70 8.39 0.67
C ASN A 96 -2.20 7.11 1.32
N ASP A 97 -1.03 6.68 0.87
CA ASP A 97 -0.34 5.54 1.44
C ASP A 97 0.17 5.86 2.85
N MET A 98 0.11 4.87 3.72
CA MET A 98 0.59 4.97 5.08
C MET A 98 1.47 3.77 5.43
N THR A 99 2.59 4.04 6.08
CA THR A 99 3.50 3.01 6.59
C THR A 99 3.20 2.81 8.08
N LEU A 100 2.93 1.56 8.47
CA LEU A 100 2.73 1.17 9.86
C LEU A 100 3.68 0.05 10.24
N PRO A 101 4.09 -0.05 11.51
CA PRO A 101 4.76 -1.23 12.00
C PRO A 101 3.96 -2.51 11.71
N VAL A 102 4.65 -3.64 11.63
CA VAL A 102 4.02 -4.95 11.49
C VAL A 102 3.19 -5.23 12.74
N GLY A 103 1.94 -5.66 12.55
CA GLY A 103 1.05 -5.87 13.68
C GLY A 103 -0.42 -5.93 13.31
N ARG A 104 -1.26 -6.15 14.33
CA ARG A 104 -2.71 -6.13 14.19
C ARG A 104 -3.25 -4.78 14.61
N TYR A 105 -4.06 -4.19 13.74
CA TYR A 105 -4.64 -2.87 13.95
C TYR A 105 -6.16 -2.97 13.92
N GLN A 106 -6.81 -2.32 14.87
CA GLN A 106 -8.27 -2.14 14.85
C GLN A 106 -8.59 -1.03 13.85
N VAL A 107 -9.46 -1.32 12.88
CA VAL A 107 -9.97 -0.34 11.93
C VAL A 107 -11.45 -0.13 12.20
N ASP A 108 -11.81 1.12 12.45
CA ASP A 108 -13.20 1.52 12.64
C ASP A 108 -13.57 2.55 11.57
N ILE A 109 -14.73 2.36 10.93
CA ILE A 109 -15.26 3.27 9.89
C ILE A 109 -16.57 3.84 10.39
N TYR A 110 -16.72 5.16 10.30
CA TYR A 110 -17.92 5.89 10.66
C TYR A 110 -18.36 6.78 9.50
N GLU A 111 -19.65 7.05 9.38
CA GLU A 111 -20.13 8.10 8.48
C GLU A 111 -19.54 9.45 8.87
N THR A 112 -19.08 10.24 7.90
CA THR A 112 -18.49 11.55 8.17
C THR A 112 -19.48 12.45 8.90
N GLY A 113 -19.04 13.00 10.04
CA GLY A 113 -19.88 13.86 10.88
C GLY A 113 -20.72 13.11 11.92
N ALA A 114 -20.77 11.77 11.87
CA ALA A 114 -21.36 10.92 12.89
C ALA A 114 -20.27 10.05 13.55
N MET A 115 -20.34 9.87 14.87
CA MET A 115 -19.41 8.96 15.60
C MET A 115 -20.14 7.96 16.49
N VAL A 116 -21.46 7.87 16.37
CA VAL A 116 -22.27 7.06 17.29
C VAL A 116 -22.32 5.60 16.83
N ASP A 117 -22.64 5.36 15.56
CA ASP A 117 -22.78 4.02 15.00
C ASP A 117 -21.63 3.72 14.03
N SER A 118 -20.83 2.72 14.35
CA SER A 118 -19.75 2.25 13.48
C SER A 118 -20.33 1.46 12.31
N LEU A 119 -19.97 1.87 11.08
CA LEU A 119 -20.31 1.14 9.86
C LEU A 119 -19.45 -0.12 9.71
N CYS A 120 -18.24 -0.14 10.27
CA CYS A 120 -17.36 -1.30 10.30
C CYS A 120 -16.42 -1.20 11.50
N SER A 121 -16.22 -2.32 12.19
CA SER A 121 -15.22 -2.48 13.23
C SER A 121 -14.52 -3.82 13.02
N GLN A 122 -13.29 -3.81 12.46
CA GLN A 122 -12.57 -5.03 12.07
C GLN A 122 -11.06 -4.88 12.32
N LYS A 123 -10.41 -5.96 12.75
CA LYS A 123 -8.95 -6.02 12.83
C LYS A 123 -8.34 -6.38 11.48
N ILE A 124 -7.31 -5.65 11.09
CA ILE A 124 -6.44 -5.96 9.95
C ILE A 124 -5.07 -6.41 10.44
N LEU A 125 -4.36 -7.21 9.64
CA LEU A 125 -2.97 -7.55 9.84
C LEU A 125 -2.13 -6.74 8.84
N VAL A 126 -1.15 -6.01 9.34
CA VAL A 126 -0.11 -5.38 8.53
C VAL A 126 1.11 -6.28 8.58
N GLU A 127 1.53 -6.74 7.41
CA GLU A 127 2.65 -7.65 7.23
C GLU A 127 3.89 -6.92 6.71
N SER A 128 5.05 -7.47 7.06
CA SER A 128 6.37 -6.93 6.75
C SER A 128 6.63 -6.86 5.25
N ASN A 129 7.12 -5.73 4.74
CA ASN A 129 7.46 -5.54 3.33
C ASN A 129 6.31 -5.79 2.33
N ILE A 130 5.07 -5.82 2.82
CA ILE A 130 3.88 -5.98 1.97
C ILE A 130 3.15 -4.64 1.89
N PHE A 131 2.77 -4.28 0.66
CA PHE A 131 1.86 -3.17 0.43
C PHE A 131 0.42 -3.69 0.37
N HIS A 132 -0.43 -3.22 1.27
CA HIS A 132 -1.82 -3.66 1.41
C HIS A 132 -2.78 -2.62 0.84
N THR A 133 -3.58 -3.00 -0.14
CA THR A 133 -4.77 -2.23 -0.53
C THR A 133 -5.97 -2.78 0.22
N ILE A 134 -6.56 -1.97 1.09
CA ILE A 134 -7.73 -2.33 1.87
C ILE A 134 -8.95 -1.68 1.22
N THR A 135 -9.89 -2.51 0.82
CA THR A 135 -11.16 -2.06 0.27
C THR A 135 -12.27 -2.35 1.27
N PHE A 136 -13.40 -1.67 1.15
CA PHE A 136 -14.57 -1.98 1.96
C PHE A 136 -15.84 -2.02 1.14
N LEU A 137 -16.58 -3.10 1.34
CA LEU A 137 -17.81 -3.41 0.64
C LEU A 137 -18.96 -3.51 1.62
N GLU A 138 -20.16 -3.24 1.13
CA GLU A 138 -21.37 -3.52 1.87
C GLU A 138 -21.53 -5.02 2.13
N SER A 139 -21.93 -5.34 3.36
CA SER A 139 -22.29 -6.66 3.83
C SER A 139 -23.75 -6.69 4.27
N ALA A 140 -24.20 -7.84 4.78
CA ALA A 140 -25.54 -7.98 5.33
C ALA A 140 -25.78 -6.97 6.47
N ASN A 141 -27.04 -6.59 6.66
CA ASN A 141 -27.48 -5.69 7.73
C ASN A 141 -26.88 -4.27 7.67
N ASN A 142 -26.63 -3.76 6.47
CA ASN A 142 -26.18 -2.37 6.25
C ASN A 142 -24.77 -2.05 6.80
N TYR A 143 -23.99 -3.05 7.23
CA TYR A 143 -22.59 -2.88 7.67
C TYR A 143 -21.60 -2.95 6.49
N LEU A 144 -20.40 -2.45 6.74
CA LEU A 144 -19.23 -2.55 5.87
C LEU A 144 -18.32 -3.70 6.32
N LYS A 145 -17.68 -4.37 5.37
CA LYS A 145 -16.66 -5.39 5.61
C LYS A 145 -15.37 -5.06 4.86
N LEU A 146 -14.23 -5.21 5.54
CA LEU A 146 -12.92 -4.94 4.95
C LEU A 146 -12.39 -6.17 4.21
N TYR A 147 -11.80 -5.91 3.05
CA TYR A 147 -11.07 -6.89 2.25
C TYR A 147 -9.67 -6.35 1.95
N THR A 148 -8.65 -7.13 2.29
CA THR A 148 -7.25 -6.75 2.13
C THR A 148 -6.64 -7.48 0.95
N TYR A 149 -5.94 -6.75 0.09
CA TYR A 149 -5.22 -7.27 -1.06
C TYR A 149 -3.76 -6.91 -0.96
N GLN A 150 -2.88 -7.91 -1.00
CA GLN A 150 -1.44 -7.70 -1.09
C GLN A 150 -1.09 -7.23 -2.49
N GLU A 151 -0.39 -6.11 -2.60
CA GLU A 151 0.10 -5.52 -3.84
C GLU A 151 1.52 -5.98 -4.13
N ASP A 152 1.86 -6.10 -5.42
CA ASP A 152 3.21 -6.39 -5.87
C ASP A 152 3.64 -5.24 -6.80
N PRO A 153 4.36 -4.22 -6.31
CA PRO A 153 4.72 -3.05 -7.10
C PRO A 153 5.91 -3.29 -8.05
N PHE A 154 6.60 -4.43 -7.96
CA PHE A 154 7.80 -4.67 -8.76
C PHE A 154 7.47 -4.88 -10.25
N VAL A 155 8.12 -4.13 -11.13
CA VAL A 155 7.95 -4.25 -12.58
C VAL A 155 9.32 -4.18 -13.24
N HIS A 156 9.55 -4.99 -14.27
CA HIS A 156 10.79 -4.91 -15.04
C HIS A 156 10.84 -3.59 -15.84
N PRO A 157 12.05 -3.07 -16.13
CA PRO A 157 12.19 -1.85 -16.92
C PRO A 157 11.49 -1.94 -18.27
N SER A 158 10.74 -0.90 -18.65
CA SER A 158 9.96 -0.80 -19.90
C SER A 158 8.75 -1.73 -20.00
N GLU A 159 8.40 -2.42 -18.92
CA GLU A 159 7.20 -3.25 -18.83
C GLU A 159 6.12 -2.59 -17.97
N THR A 160 4.93 -3.18 -17.97
CA THR A 160 3.84 -2.87 -17.05
C THR A 160 3.17 -4.17 -16.63
N LYS A 161 2.31 -4.13 -15.61
CA LYS A 161 1.48 -5.27 -15.26
C LYS A 161 0.12 -4.84 -14.76
N LEU A 162 -0.88 -5.68 -14.99
CA LEU A 162 -2.26 -5.44 -14.62
C LEU A 162 -2.81 -6.64 -13.85
N ARG A 163 -3.53 -6.38 -12.76
CA ARG A 163 -4.44 -7.34 -12.16
C ARG A 163 -5.86 -6.78 -12.08
N ILE A 164 -6.83 -7.66 -12.00
CA ILE A 164 -8.23 -7.30 -11.80
C ILE A 164 -8.68 -7.77 -10.42
N ILE A 165 -9.43 -6.92 -9.71
CA ILE A 165 -10.10 -7.24 -8.45
C ILE A 165 -11.60 -7.07 -8.67
N HIS A 166 -12.38 -8.12 -8.42
CA HIS A 166 -13.82 -8.06 -8.59
C HIS A 166 -14.52 -7.72 -7.28
N LEU A 167 -15.19 -6.58 -7.23
CA LEU A 167 -15.85 -6.05 -6.04
C LEU A 167 -17.31 -5.65 -6.31
N HIS A 168 -17.88 -6.07 -7.44
CA HIS A 168 -19.27 -5.72 -7.79
C HIS A 168 -20.27 -6.67 -7.10
N PRO A 169 -21.06 -6.22 -6.10
CA PRO A 169 -21.85 -7.09 -5.22
C PRO A 169 -22.96 -7.89 -5.91
N LYS A 170 -23.54 -7.38 -7.02
CA LYS A 170 -24.62 -8.08 -7.75
C LYS A 170 -24.13 -9.02 -8.85
N MET A 171 -22.82 -9.14 -9.06
CA MET A 171 -22.23 -10.02 -10.08
C MET A 171 -21.39 -11.08 -9.36
N TYR A 172 -21.73 -12.36 -9.45
CA TYR A 172 -21.05 -13.40 -8.67
C TYR A 172 -19.71 -13.82 -9.27
N ALA A 173 -19.71 -14.26 -10.54
CA ALA A 173 -18.52 -14.68 -11.26
C ALA A 173 -18.45 -14.01 -12.63
N LEU A 174 -17.27 -13.53 -13.00
CA LEU A 174 -17.04 -12.78 -14.23
C LEU A 174 -15.92 -13.40 -15.07
N ASN A 175 -16.09 -13.35 -16.38
CA ASN A 175 -15.01 -13.48 -17.34
C ASN A 175 -14.60 -12.08 -17.81
N ILE A 176 -13.33 -11.72 -17.65
CA ILE A 176 -12.80 -10.45 -18.15
C ILE A 176 -12.15 -10.70 -19.50
N ALA A 177 -12.69 -10.08 -20.54
CA ALA A 177 -12.25 -10.23 -21.92
C ALA A 177 -11.76 -8.91 -22.51
N VAL A 178 -10.93 -9.01 -23.54
CA VAL A 178 -10.70 -7.86 -24.42
C VAL A 178 -11.97 -7.62 -25.23
N GLN A 179 -12.35 -6.36 -25.44
CA GLN A 179 -13.51 -6.01 -26.26
C GLN A 179 -13.37 -6.60 -27.66
N LYS A 180 -14.36 -7.41 -28.06
CA LYS A 180 -14.36 -8.16 -29.34
C LYS A 180 -13.19 -9.15 -29.49
N GLY A 181 -12.56 -9.55 -28.39
CA GLY A 181 -11.44 -10.48 -28.35
C GLY A 181 -11.62 -11.58 -27.32
N ASP A 182 -10.50 -12.18 -26.94
CA ASP A 182 -10.46 -13.35 -26.07
C ASP A 182 -10.67 -13.00 -24.59
N VAL A 183 -11.11 -14.01 -23.84
CA VAL A 183 -11.16 -13.95 -22.37
C VAL A 183 -9.73 -14.03 -21.83
N VAL A 184 -9.34 -13.02 -21.05
CA VAL A 184 -8.00 -12.90 -20.45
C VAL A 184 -7.99 -13.43 -19.02
N PHE A 185 -9.05 -13.13 -18.25
CA PHE A 185 -9.20 -13.59 -16.88
C PHE A 185 -10.53 -14.34 -16.72
N PRO A 186 -10.54 -15.68 -16.84
CA PRO A 186 -11.76 -16.46 -16.69
C PRO A 186 -12.12 -16.66 -15.21
N ASN A 187 -13.42 -16.82 -14.94
CA ASN A 187 -13.97 -17.27 -13.66
C ASN A 187 -13.49 -16.48 -12.44
N LEU A 188 -13.46 -15.15 -12.55
CA LEU A 188 -13.13 -14.24 -11.46
C LEU A 188 -14.33 -14.09 -10.53
N HIS A 189 -14.22 -14.66 -9.32
CA HIS A 189 -15.26 -14.61 -8.29
C HIS A 189 -15.28 -13.27 -7.54
N LEU A 190 -16.44 -12.93 -6.96
CA LEU A 190 -16.60 -11.77 -6.10
C LEU A 190 -15.59 -11.78 -4.94
N LYS A 191 -14.94 -10.64 -4.70
CA LYS A 191 -13.85 -10.38 -3.74
C LYS A 191 -12.51 -11.02 -4.08
N ALA A 192 -12.41 -11.79 -5.17
CA ALA A 192 -11.13 -12.33 -5.62
C ALA A 192 -10.33 -11.31 -6.43
N ALA A 193 -9.02 -11.48 -6.41
CA ALA A 193 -8.08 -10.78 -7.28
C ALA A 193 -7.41 -11.80 -8.20
N THR A 194 -7.14 -11.41 -9.44
CA THR A 194 -6.35 -12.22 -10.37
C THR A 194 -4.87 -12.16 -9.99
N SER A 195 -4.09 -13.09 -10.53
CA SER A 195 -2.64 -12.88 -10.65
C SER A 195 -2.34 -11.66 -11.53
N TYR A 196 -1.16 -11.08 -11.34
CA TYR A 196 -0.65 -10.04 -12.22
C TYR A 196 -0.33 -10.61 -13.61
N LEU A 197 -0.84 -9.95 -14.63
CA LEU A 197 -0.49 -10.20 -16.02
C LEU A 197 0.55 -9.15 -16.45
N GLY A 198 1.76 -9.61 -16.78
CA GLY A 198 2.80 -8.78 -17.39
C GLY A 198 2.42 -8.38 -18.81
N LEU A 199 2.65 -7.12 -19.15
CA LEU A 199 2.27 -6.50 -20.42
C LEU A 199 3.34 -5.50 -20.84
N TYR A 200 3.36 -5.15 -22.13
CA TYR A 200 4.03 -3.94 -22.58
C TYR A 200 3.11 -2.71 -22.37
N PRO A 201 3.68 -1.51 -22.21
CA PRO A 201 2.90 -0.28 -22.09
C PRO A 201 1.93 -0.14 -23.25
N MET A 202 0.63 -0.14 -22.96
CA MET A 202 -0.42 -0.13 -23.97
C MET A 202 -1.73 0.40 -23.39
N THR A 203 -2.70 0.66 -24.26
CA THR A 203 -4.09 0.90 -23.84
C THR A 203 -4.90 -0.37 -24.06
N VAL A 204 -5.53 -0.87 -23.01
CA VAL A 204 -6.39 -2.06 -23.06
C VAL A 204 -7.86 -1.67 -23.05
N TYR A 205 -8.67 -2.41 -23.81
CA TYR A 205 -10.11 -2.23 -23.90
C TYR A 205 -10.76 -3.48 -23.32
N LEU A 206 -11.30 -3.40 -22.12
CA LEU A 206 -11.83 -4.56 -21.40
C LEU A 206 -13.37 -4.55 -21.39
N GLU A 207 -13.94 -5.75 -21.29
CA GLU A 207 -15.36 -5.98 -21.03
C GLU A 207 -15.53 -7.11 -20.00
N ALA A 208 -16.58 -7.01 -19.19
CA ALA A 208 -17.00 -8.06 -18.28
C ALA A 208 -18.11 -8.88 -18.94
N LYS A 209 -17.94 -10.21 -18.91
CA LYS A 209 -18.92 -11.20 -19.34
C LYS A 209 -19.33 -12.06 -18.15
N ASP A 210 -20.55 -12.56 -18.21
CA ASP A 210 -21.02 -13.57 -17.27
C ASP A 210 -20.19 -14.86 -17.42
N ALA A 211 -19.75 -15.43 -16.30
CA ALA A 211 -18.81 -16.56 -16.33
C ALA A 211 -19.40 -17.83 -16.94
N GLU A 212 -20.71 -18.05 -16.80
CA GLU A 212 -21.40 -19.26 -17.26
C GLU A 212 -21.92 -19.10 -18.70
N THR A 213 -22.64 -18.01 -18.96
CA THR A 213 -23.32 -17.78 -20.23
C THR A 213 -22.45 -17.08 -21.28
N ASN A 214 -21.30 -16.50 -20.86
CA ASN A 214 -20.46 -15.63 -21.68
C ASN A 214 -21.19 -14.42 -22.30
N SER A 215 -22.39 -14.10 -21.79
CA SER A 215 -23.12 -12.91 -22.19
C SER A 215 -22.41 -11.65 -21.68
N LYS A 216 -22.43 -10.59 -22.48
CA LYS A 216 -21.76 -9.32 -22.12
C LYS A 216 -22.57 -8.59 -21.03
N LEU A 217 -21.92 -8.29 -19.91
CA LEU A 217 -22.53 -7.59 -18.77
C LEU A 217 -22.18 -6.10 -18.74
N ALA A 218 -20.93 -5.75 -19.04
CA ALA A 218 -20.46 -4.38 -19.06
C ALA A 218 -19.27 -4.20 -20.02
N SER A 219 -19.14 -3.02 -20.61
CA SER A 219 -17.96 -2.61 -21.36
C SER A 219 -17.31 -1.43 -20.64
N PHE A 220 -16.00 -1.45 -20.50
CA PHE A 220 -15.28 -0.45 -19.73
C PHE A 220 -14.61 0.60 -20.63
N PRO A 221 -14.35 1.82 -20.11
CA PRO A 221 -13.48 2.80 -20.76
C PRO A 221 -12.07 2.25 -21.02
N PRO A 222 -11.32 2.82 -22.00
CA PRO A 222 -9.95 2.44 -22.26
C PRO A 222 -9.06 2.67 -21.03
N LEU A 223 -8.22 1.68 -20.71
CA LEU A 223 -7.26 1.75 -19.62
C LEU A 223 -5.85 1.89 -20.17
N THR A 224 -5.23 3.06 -19.98
CA THR A 224 -3.86 3.32 -20.42
C THR A 224 -2.84 2.88 -19.37
N LEU A 225 -2.06 1.87 -19.69
CA LEU A 225 -0.99 1.32 -18.86
C LEU A 225 0.35 1.92 -19.30
N LYS A 226 1.01 2.61 -18.39
CA LYS A 226 2.33 3.22 -18.62
C LYS A 226 3.46 2.28 -18.20
N GLU A 227 4.62 2.45 -18.82
CA GLU A 227 5.85 1.76 -18.45
C GLU A 227 6.25 1.99 -16.99
N ASN A 228 6.98 1.02 -16.44
CA ASN A 228 7.55 1.03 -15.10
C ASN A 228 6.51 1.20 -13.99
N LYS A 229 5.27 0.79 -14.25
CA LYS A 229 4.15 0.86 -13.32
C LYS A 229 3.34 -0.42 -13.29
N ALA A 230 2.93 -0.82 -12.10
CA ALA A 230 1.96 -1.87 -11.89
C ALA A 230 0.58 -1.26 -11.62
N TYR A 231 -0.47 -1.97 -12.02
CA TYR A 231 -1.83 -1.50 -11.90
C TYR A 231 -2.74 -2.57 -11.30
N SER A 232 -3.63 -2.11 -10.43
CA SER A 232 -4.80 -2.86 -9.97
C SER A 232 -6.06 -2.20 -10.54
N ALA A 233 -6.89 -2.97 -11.24
CA ALA A 233 -8.18 -2.51 -11.73
C ALA A 233 -9.29 -3.13 -10.89
N LEU A 234 -10.11 -2.30 -10.26
CA LEU A 234 -11.20 -2.72 -9.39
C LEU A 234 -12.51 -2.61 -10.17
N ILE A 235 -13.27 -3.70 -10.27
CA ILE A 235 -14.62 -3.71 -10.86
C ILE A 235 -15.61 -3.42 -9.75
N LEU A 236 -16.37 -2.34 -9.89
CA LEU A 236 -17.26 -1.78 -8.88
C LEU A 236 -18.70 -1.72 -9.40
N GLU A 237 -19.65 -1.62 -8.47
CA GLU A 237 -21.04 -1.26 -8.81
C GLU A 237 -21.08 0.12 -9.46
N GLY A 238 -21.86 0.24 -10.55
CA GLY A 238 -22.06 1.52 -11.20
C GLY A 238 -22.94 2.47 -10.38
N THR A 239 -22.67 3.77 -10.49
CA THR A 239 -23.36 4.79 -9.68
C THR A 239 -24.58 5.40 -10.35
N SER A 240 -24.85 5.03 -11.61
CA SER A 240 -25.95 5.54 -12.42
C SER A 240 -26.81 4.40 -12.96
N ALA A 241 -28.09 4.67 -13.23
CA ALA A 241 -29.02 3.65 -13.71
C ALA A 241 -28.60 3.02 -15.06
N ASP A 242 -27.83 3.76 -15.86
CA ASP A 242 -27.38 3.34 -17.20
C ASP A 242 -26.06 2.56 -17.18
N VAL A 243 -25.29 2.63 -16.09
CA VAL A 243 -23.99 1.96 -15.97
C VAL A 243 -24.11 0.86 -14.92
N SER A 244 -24.13 -0.40 -15.37
CA SER A 244 -24.21 -1.54 -14.46
C SER A 244 -22.94 -1.72 -13.63
N ALA A 245 -21.76 -1.59 -14.26
CA ALA A 245 -20.46 -1.73 -13.60
C ALA A 245 -19.47 -0.66 -14.06
N GLU A 246 -18.64 -0.21 -13.12
CA GLU A 246 -17.54 0.72 -13.35
C GLU A 246 -16.19 0.05 -13.09
N ILE A 247 -15.13 0.56 -13.72
CA ILE A 247 -13.76 0.11 -13.44
C ILE A 247 -12.96 1.28 -12.89
N LEU A 248 -12.25 1.03 -11.78
CA LEU A 248 -11.33 1.97 -11.16
C LEU A 248 -9.91 1.45 -11.31
N LEU A 249 -9.10 2.15 -12.09
CA LEU A 249 -7.68 1.82 -12.27
C LEU A 249 -6.84 2.58 -11.24
N ILE A 250 -6.05 1.86 -10.45
CA ILE A 250 -5.07 2.43 -9.52
C ILE A 250 -3.66 2.00 -9.93
N SER A 251 -2.70 2.92 -9.85
CA SER A 251 -1.29 2.55 -9.90
C SER A 251 -0.80 2.18 -8.50
N ILE A 252 0.13 1.23 -8.43
CA ILE A 252 0.66 0.72 -7.17
C ILE A 252 2.17 0.97 -7.07
#